data_AF-A0A562PF63-F1
#
_entry.id   AF-A0A562PF63-F1
#
_cell.length_a   1.000
_cell.length_b   1.000
_cell.length_c   1.000
_cell.angle_alpha   90.00
_cell.angle_beta   90.00
_cell.angle_gamma   90.00
#
_symmetry.space_group_name_H-M   'P 1'
#
loop_
_entity.id
_entity.type
_entity.pdbx_description
1 polymer ?
#
loop_
_entity_poly.entity_id
_entity_poly.type
_entity_poly.pdbx_seq_one_letter_code
_entity_poly.pdbx_strand_id
1 'polypeptide(L)' 'MAWWVLRGGSPFVAMWREIVSMSYLRFEPHQLTSARLEGIIGTIPHTPLDKAVADALADIGIATIGAPHSRMAA' A
#
# COMPACT_ATOMS: atom_id res chain seq x y z
N MET A 1 6.12 -20.48 -2.90
CA MET A 1 7.27 -21.41 -2.85
C MET A 1 8.28 -21.06 -1.75
N ALA A 2 8.84 -19.84 -1.70
CA ALA A 2 9.87 -19.46 -0.72
C ALA A 2 9.47 -19.56 0.78
N TRP A 3 8.18 -19.51 1.10
CA TRP A 3 7.71 -19.46 2.49
C TRP A 3 7.92 -20.75 3.29
N TRP A 4 7.98 -21.89 2.61
CA TRP A 4 8.27 -23.18 3.25
C TRP A 4 9.69 -23.24 3.82
N VAL A 5 10.66 -22.62 3.16
CA VAL A 5 12.06 -22.55 3.61
C VAL A 5 12.18 -21.70 4.88
N LEU A 6 11.53 -20.54 4.89
CA LEU A 6 11.51 -19.64 6.05
C LEU A 6 10.79 -20.28 7.26
N ARG A 7 9.69 -20.99 7.04
CA ARG A 7 9.01 -21.76 8.10
C ARG A 7 9.87 -22.91 8.63
N GLY A 8 10.61 -23.60 7.77
CA GLY A 8 11.53 -24.68 8.18
C GLY A 8 12.75 -24.20 8.96
N GLY A 9 13.28 -23.01 8.65
CA GLY A 9 14.41 -22.40 9.36
C GLY A 9 14.05 -21.57 10.59
N SER A 10 12.78 -21.20 10.75
CA SER A 10 12.22 -20.46 11.90
C SER A 10 12.65 -20.97 13.29
N PRO A 11 12.67 -22.29 13.59
CA PRO A 11 13.10 -22.78 14.90
C PRO A 11 14.60 -22.59 15.18
N PHE A 12 15.43 -22.39 14.14
CA PHE A 12 16.88 -22.25 14.26
C PHE A 12 17.34 -20.79 14.20
N VAL A 13 16.57 -19.90 13.56
CA VAL A 13 16.94 -18.50 13.35
C VAL A 13 15.82 -17.57 13.83
N ALA A 14 16.09 -16.85 14.92
CA ALA A 14 15.12 -15.93 15.52
C ALA A 14 14.58 -14.89 14.52
N MET A 15 15.43 -14.34 13.64
CA MET A 15 15.02 -13.41 12.59
C MET A 15 13.96 -14.01 11.65
N TRP A 16 14.14 -15.27 11.26
CA TRP A 16 13.21 -15.93 10.33
C TRP A 16 11.87 -16.21 10.99
N ARG A 17 11.87 -16.49 12.30
CA ARG A 17 10.64 -16.61 13.09
C ARG A 17 9.82 -15.32 13.07
N GLU A 18 10.46 -14.17 13.22
CA GLU A 18 9.76 -12.88 13.16
C GLU A 18 9.22 -12.57 11.75
N ILE A 19 9.99 -12.89 10.70
CA ILE A 19 9.54 -12.74 9.31
C ILE A 19 8.32 -13.63 9.03
N VAL A 20 8.31 -14.86 9.53
CA VAL A 20 7.18 -15.78 9.42
C VAL A 20 5.99 -15.28 10.24
N SER A 21 6.22 -14.70 11.41
CA SER A 21 5.18 -14.08 12.24
C SER A 21 4.45 -12.98 11.48
N MET A 22 5.17 -12.09 10.80
CA MET A 22 4.60 -11.01 9.98
C MET A 22 3.97 -11.47 8.66
N SER A 23 4.05 -12.76 8.33
CA SER A 23 3.51 -13.26 7.07
C SER A 23 2.01 -13.11 6.92
N TYR A 24 1.29 -12.97 8.04
CA TYR A 24 -0.15 -12.73 8.03
C TYR A 24 -0.51 -11.54 7.13
N LEU A 25 0.32 -10.48 7.09
CA LEU A 25 0.14 -9.30 6.22
C LEU A 25 -0.01 -9.64 4.74
N ARG A 26 0.59 -10.75 4.29
CA ARG A 26 0.58 -11.18 2.89
C ARG A 26 -0.54 -12.18 2.59
N PHE A 27 -0.91 -13.03 3.55
CA PHE A 27 -1.83 -14.15 3.31
C PHE A 27 -3.26 -13.87 3.76
N GLU A 28 -3.45 -12.93 4.69
CA GLU A 28 -4.78 -12.50 5.10
C GLU A 28 -5.22 -11.32 4.22
N PRO A 29 -6.43 -11.34 3.63
CA PRO A 29 -6.96 -10.21 2.88
C PRO A 29 -7.30 -9.06 3.83
N HIS A 30 -6.36 -8.14 4.01
CA HIS A 30 -6.57 -6.92 4.77
C HIS A 30 -7.33 -5.92 3.90
N GLN A 31 -8.66 -5.95 3.95
CA GLN A 31 -9.47 -4.89 3.36
C GLN A 31 -9.52 -3.71 4.33
N LEU A 32 -8.93 -2.58 3.92
CA LEU A 32 -9.19 -1.29 4.58
C LEU A 32 -10.59 -0.85 4.18
N THR A 33 -11.60 -1.30 4.91
CA THR A 33 -12.98 -0.88 4.70
C THR A 33 -13.16 0.55 5.22
N SER A 34 -13.40 1.48 4.31
CA SER A 34 -13.59 2.90 4.63
C SER A 34 -14.85 3.18 5.46
N ALA A 35 -15.76 2.22 5.59
CA ALA A 35 -17.03 2.37 6.33
C ALA A 35 -16.85 2.89 7.76
N ARG A 36 -15.81 2.44 8.48
CA ARG A 36 -15.53 2.94 9.83
C ARG A 36 -15.02 4.38 9.81
N LEU A 37 -14.22 4.74 8.80
CA LEU A 37 -13.68 6.08 8.65
C LEU A 37 -14.77 7.06 8.21
N GLU A 38 -15.63 6.66 7.26
CA GLU A 38 -16.83 7.40 6.85
C GLU A 38 -17.76 7.66 8.03
N GLY A 39 -17.93 6.69 8.93
CA GLY A 39 -18.72 6.88 10.15
C GLY A 39 -18.14 7.92 11.13
N ILE A 40 -16.84 8.22 11.05
CA ILE A 40 -16.15 9.19 11.91
C ILE A 40 -16.07 10.58 11.26
N ILE A 41 -15.74 10.65 9.97
CA ILE A 41 -15.46 11.91 9.26
C ILE A 41 -16.57 12.37 8.30
N GLY A 42 -17.56 11.50 8.04
CA GLY A 42 -18.59 11.72 7.02
C GLY A 42 -18.11 11.32 5.62
N THR A 43 -18.55 12.03 4.59
CA THR A 43 -18.19 11.73 3.19
C THR A 43 -16.68 11.86 2.99
N ILE A 44 -16.02 10.75 2.63
CA ILE A 44 -14.61 10.77 2.28
C ILE A 44 -14.45 11.41 0.89
N PRO A 45 -13.66 12.48 0.74
CA PRO A 45 -13.33 13.01 -0.57
C PRO A 45 -12.45 11.99 -1.31
N HIS A 46 -13.00 11.33 -2.31
CA HIS A 46 -12.25 10.40 -3.15
C HIS A 46 -11.50 11.14 -4.25
N THR A 47 -10.19 10.92 -4.32
CA THR A 47 -9.40 11.33 -5.49
C THR A 47 -9.47 10.22 -6.54
N PRO A 48 -9.80 10.53 -7.81
CA PRO A 48 -9.76 9.54 -8.88
C PRO A 48 -8.39 8.88 -8.97
N LEU A 49 -8.36 7.55 -9.18
CA LEU A 49 -7.13 6.76 -9.15
C LEU A 49 -6.08 7.28 -10.14
N ASP A 50 -6.49 7.60 -11.37
CA ASP A 50 -5.58 8.08 -12.41
C ASP A 50 -4.86 9.37 -12.00
N LYS A 51 -5.60 10.28 -11.35
CA LYS A 51 -5.04 11.52 -10.82
C LYS A 51 -4.07 11.25 -9.66
N ALA A 52 -4.47 10.41 -8.70
CA ALA A 52 -3.64 10.08 -7.55
C ALA A 52 -2.32 9.42 -7.97
N VAL A 53 -2.34 8.55 -8.97
CA VAL A 53 -1.13 7.90 -9.52
C VAL A 53 -0.24 8.91 -10.24
N ALA A 54 -0.81 9.80 -11.06
CA ALA A 54 -0.05 10.83 -11.76
C ALA A 54 0.66 11.78 -10.78
N ASP A 55 -0.05 12.26 -9.75
CA ASP A 55 0.48 13.16 -8.73
C ASP A 55 1.59 12.46 -7.92
N ALA A 56 1.38 11.21 -7.48
CA ALA A 56 2.37 10.45 -6.72
C ALA A 56 3.67 10.18 -7.51
N LEU A 57 3.56 9.90 -8.81
CA LEU A 57 4.72 9.71 -9.68
C LEU A 57 5.50 11.01 -9.89
N ALA A 58 4.79 12.14 -10.01
CA ALA A 58 5.43 13.46 -10.09
C ALA A 58 6.19 13.81 -8.80
N ASP A 59 5.61 13.53 -7.63
CA ASP A 59 6.24 13.80 -6.32
C ASP A 59 7.56 13.05 -6.12
N ILE A 60 7.67 11.83 -6.63
CA ILE A 60 8.91 11.03 -6.56
C ILE A 60 9.86 11.29 -7.74
N GLY A 61 9.58 12.28 -8.59
CA GLY A 61 10.43 12.71 -9.69
C GLY A 61 10.37 11.82 -10.94
N ILE A 62 9.33 11.01 -11.09
CA ILE A 62 9.13 10.16 -12.27
C ILE A 62 8.19 10.87 -13.24
N ALA A 63 8.70 11.20 -14.43
CA ALA A 63 7.88 11.79 -15.49
C ALA A 63 6.88 10.75 -16.02
N THR A 64 5.59 11.01 -15.84
CA THR A 64 4.52 10.19 -16.43
C THR A 64 4.30 10.62 -17.87
N ILE A 65 4.35 9.66 -18.80
CA ILE A 65 4.03 9.91 -20.21
C ILE A 65 2.51 9.98 -20.31
N GLY A 66 1.92 11.15 -20.03
CA GLY A 66 0.49 11.39 -20.27
C GLY A 66 -0.27 12.35 -19.34
N ALA A 67 0.32 12.87 -18.27
CA ALA A 67 -0.43 13.79 -17.40
C ALA A 67 -0.41 15.24 -17.96
N PRO A 68 -1.57 15.85 -18.28
CA PRO A 68 -1.62 17.29 -18.56
C PRO A 68 -1.21 18.05 -17.31
N HIS A 69 -0.18 18.88 -17.47
CA HIS A 69 0.37 19.75 -16.43
C HIS A 69 -0.66 20.83 -16.05
N SER A 70 -1.60 20.52 -15.16
CA SER A 70 -2.51 21.50 -14.56
C SER A 70 -1.70 22.45 -13.70
N ARG A 71 -1.27 23.54 -14.33
CA ARG A 71 -0.56 24.67 -13.73
C ARG A 71 -1.40 25.23 -12.59
N MET A 72 -0.78 25.26 -11.41
CA MET A 72 -1.26 25.85 -10.17
C MET A 72 -1.80 27.27 -10.44
N ALA A 73 -3.10 27.47 -10.22
CA ALA A 73 -3.71 28.79 -10.18
C ALA A 73 -3.42 29.41 -8.80
N ALA A 74 -2.72 30.53 -8.82
CA ALA A 74 -2.58 31.48 -7.72
C ALA A 74 -3.12 32.83 -8.21
#